data_AF-G5QIH2-F1
#
_entry.id   AF-G5QIH2-F1
#
_cell.length_a   1.000
_cell.length_b   1.000
_cell.length_c   1.000
_cell.angle_alpha   90.00
_cell.angle_beta   90.00
_cell.angle_gamma   90.00
#
_symmetry.space_group_name_H-M   'P 1'
#
loop_
_entity.id
_entity.type
_entity.pdbx_description
1 polymer ?
#
loop_
_entity_poly.entity_id
_entity_poly.type
_entity_poly.pdbx_seq_one_letter_code
_entity_poly.pdbx_strand_id
1 'polypeptide(L)' 'MITGIEMNDAELTKLAAELKKKCGCGGAVKEGIIEIQGDKRDLIKSLLEAKGMKVKLAGG' A
#
# COMPACT_ATOMS: atom_id res chain seq x y z
N MET A 1 -2.98 6.86 -1.27
CA MET A 1 -3.70 5.77 -1.96
C MET A 1 -2.69 4.97 -2.76
N ILE A 2 -2.85 3.65 -2.81
CA ILE A 2 -2.00 2.73 -3.56
C ILE A 2 -2.94 2.02 -4.54
N THR A 3 -2.67 2.19 -5.82
CA THR A 3 -3.48 1.70 -6.95
C THR A 3 -2.58 0.94 -7.93
N GLY A 4 -3.18 0.17 -8.84
CA GLY A 4 -2.43 -0.51 -9.90
C GLY A 4 -1.57 -1.68 -9.41
N ILE A 5 -1.93 -2.29 -8.28
CA ILE A 5 -1.33 -3.55 -7.85
C ILE A 5 -2.03 -4.67 -8.63
N GLU A 6 -1.31 -5.30 -9.56
CA GLU A 6 -1.78 -6.48 -10.31
C GLU A 6 -1.70 -7.74 -9.43
N MET A 7 -2.46 -7.74 -8.33
CA MET A 7 -2.56 -8.86 -7.41
C MET A 7 -4.03 -9.19 -7.16
N ASN A 8 -4.29 -10.44 -6.80
CA ASN A 8 -5.63 -10.89 -6.42
C ASN A 8 -6.09 -10.19 -5.12
N ASP A 9 -7.40 -10.07 -4.91
CA ASP A 9 -8.01 -9.48 -3.70
C ASP A 9 -7.41 -10.00 -2.38
N ALA A 10 -7.08 -11.29 -2.31
CA ALA A 10 -6.46 -11.89 -1.14
C ALA A 10 -5.06 -11.31 -0.84
N GLU A 11 -4.25 -11.10 -1.87
CA GLU A 11 -2.91 -10.53 -1.77
C GLU A 11 -2.97 -9.03 -1.49
N LEU A 12 -3.89 -8.32 -2.15
CA LEU A 12 -4.20 -6.90 -1.85
C LEU A 12 -4.58 -6.71 -0.38
N THR A 13 -5.46 -7.56 0.15
CA THR A 13 -5.91 -7.48 1.54
C THR A 13 -4.78 -7.78 2.53
N LYS A 14 -3.94 -8.79 2.26
CA LYS A 14 -2.74 -9.07 3.05
C LYS A 14 -1.75 -7.91 3.03
N LEU A 15 -1.49 -7.37 1.84
CA LEU A 15 -0.55 -6.28 1.65
C LEU A 15 -1.04 -5.02 2.37
N ALA A 16 -2.32 -4.68 2.25
CA ALA A 16 -2.95 -3.59 2.97
C ALA A 16 -2.85 -3.77 4.48
N ALA A 17 -3.09 -4.99 4.98
CA ALA A 17 -2.98 -5.33 6.39
C ALA A 17 -1.53 -5.20 6.90
N GLU A 18 -0.54 -5.65 6.14
CA GLU A 18 0.89 -5.46 6.46
C GLU A 18 1.27 -3.98 6.46
N LEU A 19 0.87 -3.25 5.42
CA LEU A 19 1.22 -1.84 5.25
C LEU A 19 0.60 -1.00 6.36
N LYS A 20 -0.68 -1.18 6.69
CA LYS A 20 -1.31 -0.44 7.79
C LYS A 20 -0.72 -0.82 9.16
N LYS A 21 -0.33 -2.08 9.37
CA LYS A 21 0.32 -2.57 10.60
C LYS A 21 1.73 -1.98 10.77
N LYS A 22 2.53 -1.93 9.71
CA LYS A 22 3.86 -1.30 9.73
C LYS A 22 3.79 0.22 9.77
N CYS A 23 2.83 0.81 9.07
CA CYS A 23 2.63 2.25 9.10
C CYS A 23 2.05 2.70 10.45
N GLY A 24 1.44 1.84 11.26
CA GLY A 24 0.77 2.26 12.49
C GLY A 24 -0.34 3.28 12.25
N CYS A 25 -0.84 3.36 11.02
CA CYS A 25 -1.87 4.28 10.57
C CYS A 25 -3.08 3.49 10.08
N GLY A 26 -4.27 4.05 10.28
CA GLY A 26 -5.50 3.49 9.74
C GLY A 26 -5.47 3.46 8.21
N GLY A 27 -6.00 2.38 7.63
CA GLY A 27 -6.12 2.24 6.19
C GLY A 27 -7.21 1.23 5.83
N ALA A 28 -7.83 1.42 4.68
CA ALA A 28 -8.91 0.62 4.15
C ALA A 28 -8.57 0.12 2.74
N VAL A 29 -9.12 -1.03 2.37
CA VAL A 29 -9.09 -1.50 0.97
C VAL A 29 -10.48 -1.25 0.41
N LYS A 30 -10.56 -0.51 -0.70
CA LYS A 30 -11.81 -0.14 -1.36
C LYS A 30 -11.66 -0.41 -2.85
N GLU A 31 -12.47 -1.32 -3.39
CA GLU A 31 -12.47 -1.62 -4.83
C GLU A 31 -11.08 -1.98 -5.40
N GLY A 32 -10.28 -2.75 -4.65
CA GLY A 32 -8.91 -3.11 -5.03
C GLY A 32 -7.88 -2.00 -4.85
N ILE A 33 -8.27 -0.87 -4.24
CA ILE A 33 -7.40 0.27 -3.92
C ILE A 33 -7.09 0.27 -2.43
N ILE A 34 -5.81 0.37 -2.07
CA ILE A 34 -5.40 0.48 -0.67
C ILE A 34 -5.28 1.96 -0.30
N GLU A 35 -6.17 2.45 0.54
CA GLU A 35 -6.12 3.78 1.12
C GLU A 35 -5.43 3.72 2.48
N ILE A 36 -4.37 4.50 2.67
CA ILE A 36 -3.68 4.64 3.95
C ILE A 36 -3.75 6.11 4.36
N GLN A 37 -4.13 6.34 5.62
CA GLN A 37 -4.18 7.65 6.24
C GLN A 37 -2.77 8.10 6.64
N GLY A 38 -2.43 9.35 6.34
CA GLY A 38 -1.14 9.97 6.67
C GLY A 38 -0.10 9.93 5.54
N ASP A 39 0.95 10.73 5.70
CA ASP A 39 1.98 10.93 4.69
C ASP A 39 3.12 9.88 4.80
N LYS A 40 2.74 8.60 4.78
CA LYS A 40 3.68 7.47 4.91
C LYS A 40 4.25 7.03 3.56
N ARG A 41 4.34 7.94 2.59
CA ARG A 41 4.74 7.65 1.20
C ARG A 41 6.11 6.98 1.13
N ASP A 42 7.10 7.51 1.84
CA ASP A 42 8.46 6.95 1.91
C ASP A 42 8.48 5.54 2.51
N LEU A 43 7.74 5.34 3.61
CA LEU A 43 7.72 4.07 4.32
C LEU A 43 7.02 2.97 3.49
N ILE A 44 5.90 3.32 2.84
CA ILE A 44 5.20 2.43 1.91
C ILE A 44 6.10 2.11 0.71
N LYS A 45 6.76 3.11 0.14
CA LYS A 45 7.69 2.93 -0.99
C LYS A 45 8.81 1.96 -0.61
N SER A 46 9.49 2.20 0.50
CA SER A 46 10.59 1.36 0.97
C SER A 46 10.13 -0.08 1.27
N LEU A 47 8.93 -0.26 1.82
CA LEU A 47 8.37 -1.60 2.08
C LEU A 47 8.01 -2.38 0.83
N LEU A 48 7.41 -1.71 -0.14
CA LEU A 48 7.04 -2.31 -1.41
C LEU A 48 8.30 -2.59 -2.24
N GLU A 49 9.28 -1.68 -2.28
CA GLU A 49 10.59 -1.89 -2.90
C GLU A 49 11.35 -3.06 -2.25
N ALA A 50 11.32 -3.16 -0.92
CA ALA A 50 11.91 -4.29 -0.19
C ALA A 50 11.22 -5.63 -0.49
N LYS A 51 9.94 -5.61 -0.87
CA LYS A 51 9.20 -6.78 -1.39
C LYS A 51 9.47 -7.06 -2.87
N GLY A 52 10.32 -6.27 -3.54
CA GLY A 52 10.63 -6.39 -4.97
C GLY A 52 9.56 -5.81 -5.88
N MET A 53 8.61 -5.04 -5.34
CA MET A 53 7.57 -4.37 -6.14
C MET A 53 8.05 -3.01 -6.63
N LYS A 54 7.67 -2.70 -7.87
CA LYS A 54 8.01 -1.42 -8.51
C LYS A 54 6.99 -0.36 -8.09
N VAL A 55 7.38 0.51 -7.17
CA VAL A 55 6.51 1.57 -6.66
C VAL A 55 6.70 2.84 -7.46
N LYS A 56 5.60 3.46 -7.86
CA LYS A 56 5.61 4.82 -8.38
C LYS A 56 4.79 5.70 -7.44
N LEU A 57 5.39 6.79 -6.96
CA LEU A 57 4.65 7.78 -6.19
C LEU A 57 3.70 8.50 -7.15
N ALA A 58 2.40 8.26 -7.00
CA ALA A 58 1.37 9.01 -7.69
C ALA A 58 0.98 10.22 -6.81
N GLY A 59 1.18 11.42 -7.34
CA GLY A 59 0.83 12.67 -6.66
C GLY A 59 1.73 13.82 -7.12
N GLY A 60 1.13 14.73 -7.90
CA GLY A 60 1.51 16.14 -7.95
C GLY A 60 0.50 16.93 -7.12
#